data_AF-A0A7J7ZTD5-F1
#
_entry.id   AF-A0A7J7ZTD5-F1
#
_cell.length_a   1.000
_cell.length_b   1.000
_cell.length_c   1.000
_cell.angle_alpha   90.00
_cell.angle_beta   90.00
_cell.angle_gamma   90.00
#
_symmetry.space_group_name_H-M   'P 1'
#
loop_
_entity.id
_entity.type
_entity.pdbx_description
1 polymer ?
#
loop_
_entity_poly.entity_id
_entity_poly.type
_entity_poly.pdbx_seq_one_letter_code
_entity_poly.pdbx_strand_id
1 'polypeptide(L)'
;MVEDLVVRVRGGASEHVTALAYKDLPTADLMQEWGDAVQYNPDIIKIKASPLYELVTSTDFAYSSTVKQNMKQALEEFQKEVSSCLCAPCKGNGVPVLKESHCDCICPNGFEGQGCEITSRKNVPTDGQWNCWSNWSPCSGGHKTRQRQCNNPPPQNGGSPCLGPASETLNC
;
A
#
# COMPACT_ATOMS: atom_id res chain seq x y z
N MET A 1 4.41 31.96 11.39
CA MET A 1 3.08 31.34 11.24
C MET A 1 3.32 30.03 10.53
N VAL A 2 2.91 28.88 11.08
CA VAL A 2 3.03 27.60 10.37
C VAL A 2 1.89 27.59 9.36
N GLU A 3 2.20 27.70 8.08
CA GLU A 3 1.17 27.81 7.03
C GLU A 3 0.59 26.43 6.62
N ASP A 4 1.33 25.34 6.87
CA ASP A 4 0.92 23.98 6.51
C ASP A 4 0.84 23.05 7.73
N LEU A 5 -0.30 23.07 8.45
CA LEU A 5 -0.64 22.05 9.45
C LEU A 5 -1.56 21.01 8.82
N VAL A 6 -1.08 19.77 8.68
CA VAL A 6 -1.89 18.63 8.23
C VAL A 6 -2.19 17.72 9.41
N VAL A 7 -3.45 17.65 9.81
CA VAL A 7 -3.92 16.80 10.91
C VAL A 7 -4.62 15.56 10.36
N ARG A 8 -4.21 14.37 10.81
CA ARG A 8 -4.89 13.11 10.51
C ARG A 8 -5.18 12.35 11.81
N VAL A 9 -6.46 12.29 12.17
CA VAL A 9 -6.96 11.58 13.36
C VAL A 9 -7.68 10.31 12.93
N ARG A 10 -7.45 9.19 13.62
CA ARG A 10 -8.12 7.90 13.37
C ARG A 10 -8.43 7.19 14.69
N GLY A 11 -9.58 6.53 14.76
CA GLY A 11 -10.08 5.89 15.99
C GLY A 11 -10.79 6.88 16.92
N GLY A 12 -11.70 6.37 17.74
CA GLY A 12 -12.59 7.15 18.60
C GLY A 12 -13.99 7.37 18.00
N ALA A 13 -14.88 7.99 18.77
CA ALA A 13 -16.17 8.44 18.26
C ALA A 13 -15.99 9.62 17.30
N SER A 14 -16.91 9.77 16.34
CA SER A 14 -16.81 10.78 15.27
C SER A 14 -16.62 12.19 15.80
N GLU A 15 -17.31 12.56 16.87
CA GLU A 15 -17.25 13.88 17.49
C GLU A 15 -15.85 14.26 18.00
N HIS A 16 -15.15 13.35 18.67
CA HIS A 16 -13.79 13.60 19.16
C HIS A 16 -12.77 13.65 18.01
N VAL A 17 -12.96 12.79 17.01
CA VAL A 17 -12.14 12.81 15.78
C VAL A 17 -12.29 14.15 15.06
N THR A 18 -13.53 14.63 14.91
CA THR A 18 -13.82 15.94 14.31
C THR A 18 -13.25 17.08 15.16
N ALA A 19 -13.43 17.07 16.47
CA ALA A 19 -12.92 18.11 17.35
C ALA A 19 -11.38 18.24 17.28
N LEU A 20 -10.65 17.13 17.18
CA LEU A 20 -9.20 17.13 16.98
C LEU A 20 -8.78 17.51 15.55
N ALA A 21 -9.57 17.15 14.54
CA ALA A 21 -9.26 17.47 13.15
C ALA A 21 -9.42 18.96 12.81
N TYR A 22 -10.33 19.68 13.50
CA TYR A 22 -10.67 21.08 13.22
C TYR A 22 -10.05 22.10 14.18
N LYS A 23 -9.44 21.69 15.29
CA LYS A 23 -8.74 22.61 16.21
C LYS A 23 -7.26 22.73 15.84
N ASP A 24 -6.74 23.95 15.86
CA ASP A 24 -5.32 24.24 15.52
C ASP A 24 -4.34 23.48 16.42
N LEU A 25 -4.59 23.45 17.74
CA LEU A 25 -3.77 22.72 18.70
C LEU A 25 -4.66 21.94 19.68
N PRO A 26 -4.39 20.63 19.89
CA PRO A 26 -5.15 19.84 20.84
C PRO A 26 -4.82 20.25 22.29
N THR A 27 -5.84 20.30 23.14
CA THR A 27 -5.69 20.51 24.59
C THR A 27 -5.54 19.17 25.31
N ALA A 28 -4.98 19.18 26.53
CA ALA A 28 -4.86 17.98 27.35
C ALA A 28 -6.22 17.30 27.59
N ASP A 29 -7.25 18.08 27.94
CA ASP A 29 -8.61 17.58 28.18
C ASP A 29 -9.19 16.90 26.93
N LEU A 30 -9.04 17.52 25.75
CA LEU A 30 -9.55 16.96 24.50
C LEU A 30 -8.81 15.67 24.10
N MET A 31 -7.51 15.60 24.38
CA MET A 31 -6.73 14.38 24.14
C MET A 31 -7.14 13.24 25.09
N GLN A 32 -7.51 13.56 26.33
CA GLN A 32 -8.05 12.57 27.28
C GLN A 32 -9.40 12.04 26.82
N GLU A 33 -10.34 12.92 26.46
CA GLU A 33 -11.65 12.52 25.94
C GLU A 33 -11.53 11.65 24.68
N TRP A 34 -10.66 12.03 23.75
CA TRP A 34 -10.40 11.21 22.57
C TRP A 34 -9.77 9.85 22.94
N GLY A 35 -8.83 9.82 23.88
CA GLY A 35 -8.24 8.58 24.38
C GLY A 35 -9.27 7.62 24.96
N ASP A 36 -10.20 8.15 25.76
CA ASP A 36 -11.32 7.38 26.30
C ASP A 36 -12.23 6.86 25.17
N ALA A 37 -12.52 7.68 24.17
CA ALA A 37 -13.32 7.26 23.03
C ALA A 37 -12.64 6.18 22.17
N VAL A 38 -11.31 6.26 21.98
CA VAL A 38 -10.51 5.25 21.26
C VAL A 38 -10.54 3.91 22.00
N GLN A 39 -10.58 3.91 23.33
CA GLN A 39 -10.71 2.69 24.11
C GLN A 39 -11.99 1.90 23.76
N TYR A 40 -13.09 2.58 23.44
CA TYR A 40 -14.35 1.97 23.03
C TYR A 40 -14.44 1.70 21.53
N ASN A 41 -13.83 2.57 20.71
CA ASN A 41 -13.85 2.45 19.25
C ASN A 41 -12.44 2.60 18.64
N PRO A 42 -11.56 1.59 18.80
CA PRO A 42 -10.17 1.68 18.36
C PRO A 42 -10.02 1.56 16.84
N ASP A 43 -8.97 2.18 16.28
CA ASP A 43 -8.54 1.92 14.90
C ASP A 43 -7.46 0.83 14.86
N ILE A 44 -7.49 -0.02 13.83
CA ILE A 44 -6.50 -1.07 13.65
C ILE A 44 -5.30 -0.49 12.90
N ILE A 45 -4.21 -0.21 13.63
CA ILE A 45 -3.02 0.45 13.07
C ILE A 45 -2.06 -0.55 12.42
N LYS A 46 -1.93 -1.75 12.99
CA LYS A 46 -0.98 -2.77 12.53
C LYS A 46 -1.68 -4.12 12.41
N ILE A 47 -1.65 -4.69 11.22
CA ILE A 47 -2.20 -6.02 10.92
C ILE A 47 -1.05 -6.91 10.49
N LYS A 48 -0.92 -8.07 11.13
CA LYS A 48 -0.07 -9.15 10.62
C LYS A 48 -0.94 -10.04 9.74
N ALA A 49 -0.81 -9.88 8.42
CA ALA A 49 -1.60 -10.64 7.46
C ALA A 49 -1.10 -12.09 7.32
N SER A 50 -2.03 -13.01 7.16
CA SER A 50 -1.79 -14.38 6.66
C SER A 50 -2.69 -14.64 5.45
N PRO A 51 -2.28 -15.49 4.50
CA PRO A 51 -3.09 -15.78 3.33
C PRO A 51 -4.43 -16.43 3.70
N LEU A 52 -5.53 -15.97 3.07
CA LEU A 52 -6.88 -16.43 3.39
C LEU A 52 -7.08 -17.94 3.16
N TYR A 53 -6.40 -18.51 2.16
CA TYR A 53 -6.45 -19.95 1.86
C TYR A 53 -5.88 -20.84 2.98
N GLU A 54 -5.16 -20.28 3.97
CA GLU A 54 -4.70 -21.05 5.13
C GLU A 54 -5.84 -21.45 6.06
N LEU A 55 -6.96 -20.72 6.02
CA LEU A 55 -8.16 -21.04 6.78
C LEU A 55 -8.98 -22.19 6.17
N VAL A 56 -8.62 -22.68 4.98
CA VAL A 56 -9.30 -23.82 4.35
C VAL A 56 -8.79 -25.12 4.96
N THR A 57 -9.61 -25.72 5.81
CA THR A 57 -9.34 -26.97 6.54
C THR A 57 -10.15 -28.14 5.95
N SER A 58 -9.69 -29.38 6.17
CA SER A 58 -10.46 -30.58 5.80
C SER A 58 -11.64 -30.87 6.72
N THR A 59 -11.74 -30.19 7.88
CA THR A 59 -12.87 -30.34 8.81
C THR A 59 -14.10 -29.62 8.30
N ASP A 60 -13.89 -28.45 7.69
CA ASP A 60 -14.98 -27.54 7.34
C ASP A 60 -15.31 -27.57 5.84
N PHE A 61 -14.36 -27.98 4.99
CA PHE A 61 -14.50 -27.96 3.54
C PHE A 61 -14.20 -29.32 2.89
N ALA A 62 -15.15 -29.84 2.12
CA ALA A 62 -14.90 -30.96 1.21
C ALA A 62 -13.87 -30.55 0.13
N TYR A 63 -12.99 -31.47 -0.26
CA TYR A 63 -11.91 -31.22 -1.23
C TYR A 63 -10.98 -30.05 -0.84
N SER A 64 -10.74 -29.85 0.46
CA SER A 64 -9.96 -28.73 1.00
C SER A 64 -8.60 -28.53 0.31
N SER A 65 -7.90 -29.60 -0.07
CA SER A 65 -6.63 -29.53 -0.81
C SER A 65 -6.78 -28.84 -2.17
N THR A 66 -7.81 -29.22 -2.95
CA THR A 66 -8.10 -28.64 -4.27
C THR A 66 -8.58 -27.20 -4.13
N VAL A 67 -9.46 -26.92 -3.17
CA VAL A 67 -9.93 -25.55 -2.88
C VAL A 67 -8.76 -24.65 -2.52
N LYS A 68 -7.86 -25.10 -1.64
CA LYS A 68 -6.66 -24.36 -1.23
C LYS A 68 -5.73 -24.09 -2.41
N GLN A 69 -5.53 -25.06 -3.30
CA GLN A 69 -4.72 -24.89 -4.50
C GLN A 69 -5.33 -23.84 -5.45
N ASN A 70 -6.63 -23.91 -5.71
CA ASN A 70 -7.32 -22.95 -6.56
C ASN A 70 -7.32 -21.54 -5.96
N MET A 71 -7.51 -21.40 -4.64
CA MET A 71 -7.43 -20.11 -3.97
C MET A 71 -6.02 -19.50 -4.02
N LYS A 72 -4.96 -20.32 -3.95
CA LYS A 72 -3.59 -19.84 -4.16
C LYS A 72 -3.42 -19.26 -5.57
N GLN A 73 -3.87 -20.00 -6.59
CA GLN A 73 -3.81 -19.55 -7.98
C GLN A 73 -4.61 -18.27 -8.19
N ALA A 74 -5.86 -18.22 -7.71
CA ALA A 74 -6.71 -17.04 -7.82
C ALA A 74 -6.11 -15.81 -7.12
N LEU A 75 -5.46 -15.99 -5.97
CA LEU A 75 -4.77 -14.90 -5.29
C LEU A 75 -3.58 -14.37 -6.12
N GLU A 76 -2.81 -15.26 -6.74
CA GLU A 76 -1.71 -14.86 -7.62
C GLU A 76 -2.21 -14.08 -8.85
N GLU A 77 -3.34 -14.49 -9.43
CA GLU A 77 -3.98 -13.82 -10.57
C GLU A 77 -4.53 -12.45 -10.15
N PHE A 78 -5.29 -12.38 -9.05
CA PHE A 78 -5.82 -11.14 -8.51
C PHE A 78 -4.70 -10.13 -8.23
N GLN A 79 -3.61 -10.55 -7.58
CA GLN A 79 -2.47 -9.67 -7.32
C GLN A 79 -1.82 -9.09 -8.58
N LYS A 80 -1.91 -9.77 -9.72
CA LYS A 80 -1.41 -9.21 -11.00
C LYS A 80 -2.35 -8.15 -11.54
N GLU A 81 -3.65 -8.35 -11.41
CA GLU A 81 -4.69 -7.45 -11.92
C GLU A 81 -4.83 -6.17 -11.09
N VAL A 82 -4.68 -6.28 -9.77
CA VAL A 82 -4.86 -5.13 -8.86
C VAL A 82 -3.56 -4.44 -8.45
N SER A 83 -2.42 -4.85 -9.00
CA SER A 83 -1.14 -4.26 -8.61
C SER A 83 -1.04 -2.81 -9.10
N SER A 84 -0.65 -1.91 -8.20
CA SER A 84 -0.40 -0.49 -8.52
C SER A 84 0.73 -0.28 -9.54
N CYS A 85 1.55 -1.30 -9.81
CA CYS A 85 2.56 -1.24 -10.86
C CYS A 85 1.98 -1.03 -12.27
N LEU A 86 0.68 -1.33 -12.47
CA LEU A 86 -0.02 -1.09 -13.73
C LEU A 86 -0.26 0.39 -13.99
N CYS A 87 -0.19 1.22 -12.95
CA CYS A 87 -0.33 2.66 -13.06
C CYS A 87 0.95 3.31 -13.60
N ALA A 88 0.77 4.45 -14.26
CA ALA A 88 1.88 5.35 -14.54
C ALA A 88 2.46 5.89 -13.21
N PRO A 89 3.77 6.18 -13.16
CA PRO A 89 4.41 6.59 -11.92
C PRO A 89 4.03 8.03 -11.56
N CYS A 90 3.65 8.24 -10.31
CA CYS A 90 3.41 9.57 -9.75
C CYS A 90 4.74 10.34 -9.62
N LYS A 91 4.67 11.67 -9.69
CA LYS A 91 5.81 12.56 -9.42
C LYS A 91 5.96 12.78 -7.91
N GLY A 92 7.08 13.38 -7.50
CA GLY A 92 7.28 13.82 -6.11
C GLY A 92 7.23 12.70 -5.07
N ASN A 93 7.57 11.46 -5.45
CA ASN A 93 7.41 10.26 -4.61
C ASN A 93 5.96 9.99 -4.20
N GLY A 94 4.99 10.39 -5.03
CA GLY A 94 3.60 10.00 -4.88
C GLY A 94 3.41 8.49 -4.99
N VAL A 95 2.39 8.00 -4.29
CA VAL A 95 2.05 6.57 -4.26
C VAL A 95 0.88 6.33 -5.22
N PRO A 96 1.08 5.58 -6.32
CA PRO A 96 -0.01 5.22 -7.21
C PRO A 96 -0.93 4.20 -6.54
N VAL A 97 -2.24 4.42 -6.67
CA VAL A 97 -3.28 3.52 -6.18
C VAL A 97 -4.23 3.22 -7.33
N LEU A 98 -4.35 1.94 -7.68
CA LEU A 98 -5.34 1.47 -8.63
C LEU A 98 -6.68 1.34 -7.91
N LYS A 99 -7.66 2.15 -8.32
CA LYS A 99 -9.05 2.08 -7.86
C LYS A 99 -9.91 1.59 -9.00
N GLU A 100 -10.26 0.31 -8.95
CA GLU A 100 -11.06 -0.40 -9.96
C GLU A 100 -10.46 -0.30 -11.38
N SER A 101 -10.69 0.80 -12.09
CA SER A 101 -10.23 1.06 -13.46
C SER A 101 -9.45 2.37 -13.65
N HIS A 102 -9.22 3.15 -12.59
CA HIS A 102 -8.45 4.40 -12.68
C HIS A 102 -7.30 4.44 -11.66
N CYS A 103 -6.25 5.16 -12.01
CA CYS A 103 -5.07 5.34 -11.18
C CYS A 103 -5.10 6.72 -10.53
N ASP A 104 -5.06 6.75 -9.21
CA ASP A 104 -4.92 7.96 -8.42
C ASP A 104 -3.51 8.05 -7.81
N CYS A 105 -3.00 9.27 -7.70
CA CYS A 105 -1.75 9.54 -7.00
C CYS A 105 -2.04 10.11 -5.61
N ILE A 106 -1.60 9.41 -4.56
CA ILE A 106 -1.58 9.98 -3.21
C ILE A 106 -0.29 10.80 -3.08
N CYS A 107 -0.45 12.12 -3.02
CA CYS A 107 0.67 13.06 -2.97
C CYS A 107 1.22 13.24 -1.55
N PRO A 108 2.56 13.28 -1.38
CA PRO A 108 3.18 13.69 -0.12
C PRO A 108 2.96 15.18 0.14
N ASN A 109 3.15 15.60 1.39
CA ASN A 109 3.01 17.00 1.78
C ASN A 109 3.94 17.92 0.97
N GLY A 110 3.38 18.99 0.41
CA GLY A 110 4.09 19.96 -0.43
C GLY A 110 4.13 19.59 -1.92
N PHE A 111 3.33 18.61 -2.35
CA PHE A 111 3.10 18.28 -3.75
C PHE A 111 1.60 18.34 -4.07
N GLU A 112 1.28 18.88 -5.24
CA GLU A 112 -0.08 19.08 -5.73
C GLU A 112 -0.18 18.69 -7.22
N GLY A 113 -1.40 18.74 -7.76
CA GLY A 113 -1.71 18.30 -9.11
C GLY A 113 -2.16 16.84 -9.17
N GLN A 114 -2.68 16.41 -10.33
CA GLN A 114 -3.27 15.08 -10.49
C GLN A 114 -2.23 13.96 -10.36
N GLY A 115 -0.97 14.23 -10.73
CA GLY A 115 0.15 13.31 -10.64
C GLY A 115 1.22 13.74 -9.65
N CYS A 116 0.92 14.66 -8.72
CA CYS A 116 1.86 15.25 -7.77
C CYS A 116 3.02 16.02 -8.42
N GLU A 117 2.78 16.64 -9.57
CA GLU A 117 3.77 17.32 -10.40
C GLU A 117 4.08 18.76 -9.95
N ILE A 118 3.20 19.39 -9.17
CA ILE A 118 3.34 20.78 -8.73
C ILE A 118 4.02 20.80 -7.37
N THR A 119 5.16 21.50 -7.27
CA THR A 119 5.84 21.73 -5.99
C THR A 119 6.74 22.96 -6.07
N SER A 120 6.98 23.64 -4.94
CA SER A 120 7.99 24.68 -4.80
C SER A 120 9.40 24.12 -4.58
N ARG A 121 9.52 22.82 -4.29
CA ARG A 121 10.79 22.15 -4.00
C ARG A 121 11.58 21.90 -5.28
N LYS A 122 12.87 22.26 -5.27
CA LYS A 122 13.80 22.01 -6.38
C LYS A 122 14.67 20.80 -6.10
N ASN A 123 15.06 20.07 -7.15
CA ASN A 123 15.93 18.89 -7.07
C ASN A 123 15.44 17.81 -6.08
N VAL A 124 14.14 17.52 -6.07
CA VAL A 124 13.57 16.48 -5.24
C VAL A 124 14.15 15.12 -5.66
N PRO A 125 14.67 14.31 -4.72
CA PRO A 125 15.04 12.91 -5.00
C PRO A 125 13.84 12.10 -5.46
N THR A 126 13.99 11.33 -6.54
CA THR A 126 12.95 10.41 -7.00
C THR A 126 13.33 9.01 -6.53
N ASP A 127 12.52 8.43 -5.65
CA ASP A 127 12.70 7.06 -5.20
C ASP A 127 12.27 6.08 -6.30
N GLY A 128 13.02 4.98 -6.42
CA GLY A 128 12.72 3.92 -7.37
C GLY A 128 11.48 3.14 -6.96
N GLN A 129 10.62 2.84 -7.93
CA GLN A 129 9.48 1.95 -7.72
C GLN A 129 9.51 0.77 -8.70
N TRP A 130 9.01 -0.37 -8.22
CA TRP A 130 8.99 -1.60 -8.98
C TRP A 130 8.00 -1.50 -10.14
N ASN A 131 8.46 -1.88 -11.33
CA ASN A 131 7.58 -2.26 -12.41
C ASN A 131 6.87 -3.59 -12.09
N CYS A 132 5.84 -3.91 -12.87
CA CYS A 132 5.13 -5.15 -12.75
C CYS A 132 6.05 -6.36 -12.88
N TRP A 133 5.70 -7.40 -12.14
CA TRP A 133 6.31 -8.70 -12.30
C TRP A 133 6.07 -9.23 -13.72
N SER A 134 7.10 -9.87 -14.27
CA SER A 134 6.96 -10.67 -15.48
C SER A 134 6.00 -11.83 -15.25
N ASN A 135 5.55 -12.44 -16.34
CA ASN A 135 4.94 -13.76 -16.26
C ASN A 135 5.93 -14.74 -15.63
N TRP A 136 5.37 -15.73 -14.93
CA TRP A 136 6.12 -16.88 -14.46
C TRP A 136 6.70 -17.63 -15.66
N SER A 137 7.94 -18.10 -15.54
CA SER A 137 8.50 -19.06 -16.48
C SER A 137 7.68 -20.34 -16.48
N PRO A 138 7.74 -21.14 -17.57
CA PRO A 138 7.33 -22.53 -17.52
C PRO A 138 8.03 -23.25 -16.37
N CYS A 139 7.38 -24.26 -15.80
CA CYS A 139 8.01 -25.13 -14.81
C CYS A 139 9.19 -25.86 -15.47
N SER A 140 10.38 -25.67 -14.92
CA SER A 140 11.60 -26.36 -15.33
C SER A 140 12.38 -26.78 -14.10
N GLY A 141 12.75 -28.06 -14.02
CA GLY A 141 13.44 -28.60 -12.85
C GLY A 141 12.66 -28.48 -11.54
N GLY A 142 11.32 -28.48 -11.58
CA GLY A 142 10.45 -28.34 -10.40
C GLY A 142 10.25 -26.90 -9.91
N HIS A 143 10.80 -25.92 -10.62
CA HIS A 143 10.71 -24.51 -10.25
C HIS A 143 10.16 -23.63 -11.38
N LYS A 144 9.50 -22.54 -11.00
CA LYS A 144 9.14 -21.41 -11.86
C LYS A 144 9.78 -20.14 -11.32
N THR A 145 10.17 -19.23 -12.21
CA THR A 145 10.79 -17.94 -11.84
C THR A 145 10.04 -16.77 -12.43
N ARG A 146 10.06 -15.61 -11.76
CA ARG A 146 9.58 -14.33 -12.29
C ARG A 146 10.53 -13.22 -11.90
N GLN A 147 10.54 -12.15 -12.68
CA GLN A 147 11.44 -11.01 -12.49
C GLN A 147 10.69 -9.69 -12.58
N ARG A 148 11.23 -8.65 -11.96
CA ARG A 148 10.76 -7.27 -12.07
C ARG A 148 11.94 -6.32 -12.09
N GLN A 149 11.71 -5.11 -12.59
CA GLN A 149 12.73 -4.09 -12.72
C GLN A 149 12.37 -2.85 -11.90
N CYS A 150 13.39 -2.20 -11.34
CA CYS A 150 13.24 -0.96 -10.57
C CYS A 150 13.25 0.24 -11.53
N ASN A 151 12.20 0.38 -12.33
CA ASN A 151 12.14 1.37 -13.40
C ASN A 151 10.76 2.01 -13.60
N ASN A 152 9.85 1.93 -12.62
CA ASN A 152 8.54 2.57 -12.73
C ASN A 152 8.20 3.49 -11.53
N PRO A 153 8.98 4.55 -11.24
CA PRO A 153 10.11 5.08 -12.02
C PRO A 153 11.47 4.55 -11.53
N PRO A 154 12.57 4.77 -12.29
CA PRO A 154 13.91 4.51 -11.79
C PRO A 154 14.33 5.58 -10.76
N PRO A 155 15.22 5.25 -9.81
CA PRO A 155 15.71 6.22 -8.83
C PRO A 155 16.52 7.32 -9.51
N GLN A 156 16.32 8.58 -9.11
CA GLN A 156 17.01 9.75 -9.66
C GLN A 156 17.38 10.74 -8.56
N ASN A 157 18.37 11.61 -8.82
CA ASN A 157 18.79 12.69 -7.92
C ASN A 157 19.12 12.21 -6.49
N GLY A 158 19.70 11.01 -6.36
CA GLY A 158 20.05 10.42 -5.05
C GLY A 158 18.87 9.78 -4.32
N GLY A 159 17.74 9.54 -4.98
CA GLY A 159 16.62 8.80 -4.42
C GLY A 159 16.93 7.33 -4.13
N SER A 160 16.11 6.72 -3.30
CA SER A 160 16.29 5.37 -2.76
C SER A 160 16.05 4.31 -3.84
N PRO A 161 16.82 3.21 -3.88
CA PRO A 161 16.51 2.09 -4.75
C PRO A 161 15.25 1.35 -4.27
N CYS A 162 14.64 0.57 -5.16
CA CYS A 162 13.48 -0.25 -4.81
C CYS A 162 13.83 -1.27 -3.73
N LEU A 163 12.99 -1.35 -2.69
CA LEU A 163 13.16 -2.32 -1.62
C LEU A 163 12.62 -3.71 -2.00
N GLY A 164 13.36 -4.75 -1.65
CA GLY A 164 12.98 -6.16 -1.88
C GLY A 164 13.64 -6.79 -3.11
N PRO A 165 13.30 -8.06 -3.42
CA PRO A 165 13.97 -8.81 -4.47
C PRO A 165 13.47 -8.43 -5.87
N ALA A 166 14.38 -8.47 -6.86
CA ALA A 166 14.07 -8.30 -8.29
C ALA A 166 13.65 -9.62 -8.96
N SER A 167 13.94 -10.76 -8.34
CA SER A 167 13.64 -12.09 -8.85
C SER A 167 13.01 -12.94 -7.75
N GLU A 168 12.07 -13.79 -8.13
CA GLU A 168 11.42 -14.74 -7.24
C GLU A 168 11.37 -16.12 -7.89
N THR A 169 11.51 -17.16 -7.07
CA THR A 169 11.47 -18.56 -7.49
C THR A 169 10.47 -19.30 -6.60
N LEU A 170 9.56 -20.04 -7.21
CA LEU A 170 8.62 -20.92 -6.51
C LEU A 170 8.72 -22.34 -7.03
N ASN A 171 8.34 -23.29 -6.19
CA ASN A 171 8.15 -24.67 -6.59
C ASN A 171 6.84 -24.79 -7.37
N CYS A 172 6.80 -25.70 -8.34
CA CYS A 172 5.61 -26.04 -9.10
C CYS A 172 5.05 -27.39 -8.67
#